data_AF-A0A8C8SZX2-F1
#
_entry.id   AF-A0A8C8SZX2-F1
#
_cell.length_a   1.000
_cell.length_b   1.000
_cell.length_c   1.000
_cell.angle_alpha   90.00
_cell.angle_beta   90.00
_cell.angle_gamma   90.00
#
_symmetry.space_group_name_H-M   'P 1'
#
loop_
_entity.id
_entity.type
_entity.pdbx_description
1 polymer ?
#
loop_
_entity_poly.entity_id
_entity_poly.type
_entity_poly.pdbx_seq_one_letter_code
_entity_poly.pdbx_strand_id
1 'polypeptide(L)'
;MDTHGQHRSEDQSVVSKMQKTYWKTKQVLIKVTGKKEDEHVVASDAELDAKLEVFQSIQATCTDLLKTIEKYQQRLNEENELGLILKIQGEQDATEAGKIMEATGKILCSSAHQRVALCTPLTRLGQELATFSHRAVSDTLLTISRMEQARIEYRGALLWMKDVSQELDPDTCKQMEKFRKVQMQVKNTKAQFDKLKMDVCQKVDLLGASRCNMLSHSLAVYQLCLFSAIILQCCC
;
A
#
# COMPACT_ATOMS: atom_id res chain seq x y z
N MET A 1 17.33 -29.09 -51.63
CA MET A 1 17.58 -27.65 -51.85
C MET A 1 16.61 -26.90 -50.97
N ASP A 2 17.08 -26.55 -49.78
CA ASP A 2 16.35 -25.84 -48.74
C ASP A 2 16.07 -24.39 -49.17
N THR A 3 14.85 -23.93 -48.93
CA THR A 3 14.50 -22.50 -49.01
C THR A 3 13.81 -22.11 -47.71
N HIS A 4 14.62 -21.92 -46.66
CA HIS A 4 14.23 -21.18 -45.48
C HIS A 4 14.19 -19.68 -45.82
N GLY A 5 13.00 -19.17 -46.15
CA GLY A 5 12.74 -17.75 -46.29
C GLY A 5 12.82 -17.06 -44.92
N GLN A 6 13.87 -16.27 -44.74
CA GLN A 6 14.19 -15.46 -43.58
C GLN A 6 13.04 -14.48 -43.25
N HIS A 7 12.26 -14.77 -42.20
CA HIS A 7 11.37 -13.80 -41.57
C HIS A 7 12.23 -12.80 -40.78
N ARG A 8 12.65 -11.72 -41.44
CA ARG A 8 13.54 -10.70 -40.86
C ARG A 8 12.84 -10.01 -39.69
N SER A 9 13.51 -10.01 -38.54
CA SER A 9 13.13 -9.41 -37.27
C SER A 9 13.00 -7.86 -37.36
N GLU A 10 11.88 -7.36 -37.87
CA GLU A 10 11.56 -5.92 -37.89
C GLU A 10 11.02 -5.37 -36.56
N ASP A 11 10.73 -6.24 -35.59
CA ASP A 11 10.22 -5.87 -34.26
C ASP A 11 11.22 -5.07 -33.39
N GLN A 12 12.45 -4.83 -33.87
CA GLN A 12 13.51 -4.12 -33.17
C GLN A 12 13.95 -2.79 -33.80
N SER A 13 13.25 -2.28 -34.82
CA SER A 13 13.59 -0.97 -35.41
C SER A 13 13.54 0.17 -34.38
N VAL A 14 14.56 1.05 -34.39
CA VAL A 14 14.64 2.24 -33.51
C VAL A 14 13.37 3.09 -33.64
N VAL A 15 12.82 3.19 -34.85
CA VAL A 15 11.58 3.93 -35.15
C VAL A 15 10.39 3.34 -34.41
N SER A 16 10.25 2.00 -34.38
CA SER A 16 9.17 1.32 -33.66
C SER A 16 9.27 1.58 -32.15
N LYS A 17 10.48 1.53 -31.59
CA LYS A 17 10.72 1.87 -30.17
C LYS A 17 10.36 3.32 -29.88
N MET A 18 10.78 4.26 -30.73
CA MET A 18 10.45 5.68 -30.58
C MET A 18 8.94 5.93 -30.62
N GLN A 19 8.20 5.28 -31.52
CA GLN A 19 6.75 5.40 -31.59
C GLN A 19 6.07 4.87 -30.32
N LYS A 20 6.47 3.68 -29.82
CA LYS A 20 5.95 3.15 -28.55
C LYS A 20 6.19 4.11 -27.40
N THR A 21 7.40 4.64 -27.27
CA THR A 21 7.76 5.62 -26.25
C THR A 21 6.94 6.90 -26.39
N TYR A 22 6.75 7.41 -27.60
CA TYR A 22 5.92 8.59 -27.84
C TYR A 22 4.50 8.40 -27.33
N TRP A 23 3.83 7.30 -27.69
CA TRP A 23 2.45 7.03 -27.30
C TRP A 23 2.29 6.75 -25.81
N LYS A 24 3.27 6.06 -25.21
CA LYS A 24 3.35 5.90 -23.76
C LYS A 24 3.44 7.25 -23.06
N THR A 25 4.37 8.11 -23.49
CA THR A 25 4.56 9.46 -22.91
C THR A 25 3.33 10.34 -23.11
N LYS A 26 2.67 10.26 -24.27
CA LYS A 26 1.42 10.97 -24.55
C LYS A 26 0.31 10.54 -23.59
N GLN A 27 0.18 9.24 -23.32
CA GLN A 27 -0.77 8.71 -22.34
C GLN A 27 -0.46 9.20 -20.92
N VAL A 28 0.80 9.21 -20.51
CA VAL A 28 1.22 9.79 -19.21
C VAL A 28 0.79 11.25 -19.12
N LEU A 29 1.05 12.05 -20.16
CA LEU A 29 0.70 13.47 -20.17
C LEU A 29 -0.82 13.68 -20.08
N ILE A 30 -1.62 12.87 -20.79
CA ILE A 30 -3.09 12.93 -20.71
C ILE A 30 -3.56 12.69 -19.27
N LYS A 31 -3.06 11.62 -18.61
CA LYS A 31 -3.39 11.28 -17.22
C LYS A 31 -3.01 12.42 -16.26
N VAL A 32 -1.79 12.97 -16.39
CA VAL A 32 -1.28 14.03 -15.49
C VAL A 32 -1.98 15.38 -15.72
N THR A 33 -2.33 15.71 -16.96
CA THR A 33 -3.00 16.97 -17.31
C THR A 33 -4.52 16.93 -17.11
N GLY A 34 -5.09 15.78 -16.72
CA GLY A 34 -6.52 15.62 -16.52
C GLY A 34 -7.34 15.73 -17.81
N LYS A 35 -6.72 15.50 -18.98
CA LYS A 35 -7.45 15.50 -20.25
C LYS A 35 -8.40 14.30 -20.29
N LYS A 36 -9.57 14.49 -20.91
CA LYS A 36 -10.59 13.45 -21.03
C LYS A 36 -10.03 12.22 -21.78
N GLU A 37 -10.12 11.07 -21.13
CA GLU A 37 -9.79 9.76 -21.70
C GLU A 37 -11.04 9.09 -22.31
N ASP A 38 -10.82 8.00 -23.04
CA ASP A 38 -11.91 7.20 -23.59
C ASP A 38 -12.77 6.60 -22.46
N GLU A 39 -14.07 6.88 -22.48
CA GLU A 39 -14.99 6.52 -21.39
C GLU A 39 -15.13 5.01 -21.21
N HIS A 40 -15.09 4.22 -22.29
CA HIS A 40 -15.17 2.77 -22.21
C HIS A 40 -13.91 2.16 -21.61
N VAL A 41 -12.75 2.72 -21.96
CA VAL A 41 -11.46 2.33 -21.39
C VAL A 41 -11.44 2.65 -19.89
N VAL A 42 -11.91 3.84 -19.48
CA VAL A 42 -12.01 4.21 -18.06
C VAL A 42 -12.99 3.30 -17.32
N ALA A 43 -14.18 3.06 -17.87
CA ALA A 43 -15.17 2.16 -17.26
C ALA A 43 -14.63 0.73 -17.09
N SER A 44 -13.82 0.25 -18.05
CA SER A 44 -13.24 -1.10 -17.98
C SER A 44 -12.23 -1.31 -16.85
N ASP A 45 -11.65 -0.22 -16.33
CA ASP A 45 -10.69 -0.26 -15.22
C ASP A 45 -11.35 -0.24 -13.83
N ALA A 46 -12.66 0.01 -13.74
CA ALA A 46 -13.35 0.27 -12.47
C ALA A 46 -13.13 -0.83 -11.40
N GLU A 47 -13.14 -2.10 -11.81
CA GLU A 47 -12.89 -3.23 -10.90
C GLU A 47 -11.47 -3.21 -10.33
N LEU A 48 -10.48 -2.90 -11.17
CA LEU A 48 -9.09 -2.80 -10.75
C LEU A 48 -8.88 -1.59 -9.86
N ASP A 49 -9.49 -0.45 -10.18
CA ASP A 49 -9.39 0.76 -9.38
C ASP A 49 -9.99 0.58 -7.98
N ALA A 50 -11.15 -0.08 -7.89
CA ALA A 50 -11.72 -0.47 -6.59
C ALA A 50 -10.78 -1.36 -5.77
N LYS A 51 -10.06 -2.29 -6.42
CA LYS A 51 -9.04 -3.11 -5.74
C LYS A 51 -7.83 -2.29 -5.28
N LEU A 52 -7.41 -1.27 -6.04
CA LEU A 52 -6.33 -0.37 -5.62
C LEU A 52 -6.73 0.50 -4.43
N GLU A 53 -7.99 0.92 -4.33
CA GLU A 53 -8.53 1.61 -3.15
C GLU A 53 -8.45 0.72 -1.90
N VAL A 54 -8.77 -0.57 -2.01
CA VAL A 54 -8.61 -1.53 -0.91
C VAL A 54 -7.15 -1.61 -0.47
N PHE A 55 -6.21 -1.69 -1.42
CA PHE A 55 -4.77 -1.67 -1.10
C PHE A 55 -4.35 -0.38 -0.37
N GLN A 56 -4.78 0.78 -0.86
CA GLN A 56 -4.47 2.07 -0.26
C GLN A 56 -5.03 2.17 1.16
N SER A 57 -6.26 1.70 1.39
CA SER A 57 -6.87 1.60 2.71
C SER A 57 -6.06 0.70 3.64
N ILE A 58 -5.59 -0.45 3.15
CA ILE A 58 -4.72 -1.35 3.90
C ILE A 58 -3.44 -0.63 4.34
N GLN A 59 -2.75 0.01 3.41
CA GLN A 59 -1.49 0.72 3.68
C GLN A 59 -1.67 1.88 4.68
N ALA A 60 -2.69 2.71 4.47
CA ALA A 60 -2.98 3.87 5.31
C ALA A 60 -3.29 3.43 6.74
N THR A 61 -4.22 2.49 6.91
CA THR A 61 -4.64 2.02 8.24
C THR A 61 -3.52 1.30 9.00
N CYS A 62 -2.63 0.57 8.31
CA CYS A 62 -1.44 0.00 8.94
C CYS A 62 -0.49 1.10 9.47
N THR A 63 -0.30 2.18 8.70
CA THR A 63 0.55 3.31 9.09
C THR A 63 -0.05 4.06 10.29
N ASP A 64 -1.35 4.30 10.27
CA ASP A 64 -2.03 5.00 11.36
C ASP A 64 -2.06 4.17 12.64
N LEU A 65 -2.22 2.86 12.52
CA LEU A 65 -2.14 1.95 13.67
C LEU A 65 -0.72 1.93 14.27
N LEU A 66 0.34 1.92 13.47
CA LEU A 66 1.72 2.05 13.98
C LEU A 66 1.92 3.34 14.80
N LYS A 67 1.52 4.49 14.25
CA LYS A 67 1.58 5.78 14.96
C LYS A 67 0.77 5.76 16.26
N THR A 68 -0.39 5.09 16.24
CA THR A 68 -1.25 4.96 17.41
C THR A 68 -0.59 4.13 18.50
N ILE A 69 0.06 3.01 18.14
CA ILE A 69 0.81 2.18 19.07
C ILE A 69 1.97 2.97 19.69
N GLU A 70 2.77 3.65 18.88
CA GLU A 70 3.90 4.47 19.36
C GLU A 70 3.44 5.56 20.34
N LYS A 71 2.38 6.30 19.97
CA LYS A 71 1.81 7.33 20.84
C LYS A 71 1.28 6.74 22.14
N TYR A 72 0.66 5.55 22.09
CA TYR A 72 0.15 4.91 23.29
C TYR A 72 1.28 4.46 24.21
N GLN A 73 2.35 3.86 23.67
CA GLN A 73 3.54 3.52 24.44
C GLN A 73 4.19 4.73 25.10
N GLN A 74 4.24 5.88 24.39
CA GLN A 74 4.74 7.13 24.97
C GLN A 74 3.88 7.57 26.17
N ARG A 75 2.55 7.52 26.06
CA ARG A 75 1.65 7.89 27.17
C ARG A 75 1.83 7.00 28.40
N LEU A 76 2.06 5.70 28.21
CA LEU A 76 2.34 4.77 29.31
C LEU A 76 3.64 5.15 30.06
N ASN A 77 4.66 5.61 29.34
CA ASN A 77 5.90 6.06 29.96
C ASN A 77 5.73 7.40 30.70
N GLU A 78 5.00 8.35 30.12
CA GLU A 78 4.73 9.66 30.73
C GLU A 78 3.98 9.53 32.07
N GLU A 79 3.03 8.60 32.18
CA GLU A 79 2.33 8.34 33.45
C GLU A 79 3.27 7.86 34.55
N ASN A 80 4.19 6.94 34.21
CA ASN A 80 5.19 6.45 35.16
C ASN A 80 6.15 7.57 35.60
N GLU A 81 6.59 8.41 34.67
CA GLU A 81 7.45 9.55 34.95
C GLU A 81 6.78 10.57 35.88
N LEU A 82 5.50 10.90 35.63
CA LEU A 82 4.72 11.78 36.49
C LEU A 82 4.59 11.21 37.92
N GLY A 83 4.32 9.92 38.04
CA GLY A 83 4.24 9.24 39.34
C GLY A 83 5.54 9.37 40.14
N LEU A 84 6.69 9.18 39.48
CA LEU A 84 8.01 9.33 40.10
C LEU A 84 8.29 10.77 40.52
N ILE A 85 7.96 11.76 39.67
CA ILE A 85 8.16 13.18 39.98
C ILE A 85 7.34 13.58 41.21
N LEU A 86 6.05 13.24 41.25
CA LEU A 86 5.18 13.58 42.38
C LEU A 86 5.64 12.92 43.69
N LYS A 87 6.12 11.68 43.62
CA LYS A 87 6.69 10.98 44.78
C LYS A 87 7.93 11.71 45.31
N ILE A 88 8.90 12.01 44.45
CA ILE A 88 10.17 12.65 44.84
C ILE A 88 9.94 14.07 45.38
N GLN A 89 9.07 14.84 44.74
CA GLN A 89 8.75 16.19 45.20
C GLN A 89 7.95 16.17 46.50
N GLY A 90 7.00 15.23 46.64
CA GLY A 90 6.24 15.04 47.87
C GLY A 90 7.12 14.68 49.07
N GLU A 91 8.14 13.84 48.88
CA GLU A 91 9.11 13.49 49.93
C GLU A 91 9.94 14.70 50.43
N GLN A 92 10.10 15.72 49.59
CA GLN A 92 10.87 16.93 49.92
C GLN A 92 10.01 18.05 50.55
N ASP A 93 8.68 17.95 50.46
CA ASP A 93 7.74 18.94 50.95
C ASP A 93 7.07 18.47 52.25
N ALA A 94 7.42 19.11 53.38
CA ALA A 94 6.89 18.78 54.69
C ALA A 94 5.44 19.26 54.94
N THR A 95 4.83 19.97 53.98
CA THR A 95 3.45 20.45 54.09
C THR A 95 2.43 19.33 53.85
N GLU A 96 1.16 19.62 54.11
CA GLU A 96 0.07 18.69 53.76
C GLU A 96 -0.03 18.44 52.25
N ALA A 97 0.35 19.43 51.43
CA ALA A 97 0.42 19.27 49.98
C ALA A 97 1.48 18.22 49.59
N GLY A 98 2.65 18.24 50.22
CA GLY A 98 3.70 17.24 50.01
C GLY A 98 3.24 15.81 50.29
N LYS A 99 2.50 15.58 51.39
CA LYS A 99 1.92 14.26 51.69
C LYS A 99 0.92 13.79 50.62
N ILE A 100 0.07 14.70 50.13
CA ILE A 100 -0.89 14.40 49.05
C ILE A 100 -0.13 14.08 47.75
N MET A 101 0.92 14.83 47.42
CA MET A 101 1.76 14.58 46.25
C MET A 101 2.45 13.22 46.33
N GLU A 102 3.03 12.87 47.49
CA GLU A 102 3.68 11.58 47.71
C GLU A 102 2.68 10.42 47.56
N ALA A 103 1.51 10.52 48.20
CA ALA A 103 0.46 9.52 48.09
C ALA A 103 -0.04 9.35 46.65
N THR A 104 -0.26 10.48 45.95
CA THR A 104 -0.66 10.48 44.54
C THR A 104 0.42 9.84 43.65
N GLY A 105 1.69 10.18 43.87
CA GLY A 105 2.83 9.60 43.15
C GLY A 105 2.92 8.09 43.34
N LYS A 106 2.73 7.58 44.58
CA LYS A 106 2.69 6.14 44.85
C LYS A 106 1.54 5.43 44.11
N ILE A 107 0.35 6.03 44.12
CA ILE A 107 -0.82 5.48 43.40
C ILE A 107 -0.57 5.44 41.89
N LEU A 108 -0.06 6.55 41.33
CA LEU A 108 0.27 6.64 39.90
C LEU A 108 1.35 5.63 39.49
N CYS A 109 2.43 5.50 40.27
CA CYS A 109 3.46 4.49 40.02
C CYS A 109 2.89 3.07 40.06
N SER A 110 2.01 2.76 41.00
CA SER A 110 1.36 1.44 41.08
C SER A 110 0.48 1.17 39.85
N SER A 111 -0.34 2.14 39.45
CA SER A 111 -1.17 2.02 38.25
C SER A 111 -0.34 1.91 36.97
N ALA A 112 0.73 2.71 36.85
CA ALA A 112 1.66 2.65 35.73
C ALA A 112 2.34 1.28 35.66
N HIS A 113 2.76 0.69 36.79
CA HIS A 113 3.38 -0.63 36.83
C HIS A 113 2.47 -1.73 36.28
N GLN A 114 1.17 -1.67 36.59
CA GLN A 114 0.18 -2.60 36.04
C GLN A 114 0.03 -2.42 34.52
N ARG A 115 0.10 -1.18 34.03
CA ARG A 115 0.03 -0.89 32.59
C ARG A 115 1.34 -1.15 31.84
N VAL A 116 2.49 -1.18 32.51
CA VAL A 116 3.79 -1.56 31.92
C VAL A 116 3.74 -3.00 31.37
N ALA A 117 2.90 -3.87 31.94
CA ALA A 117 2.66 -5.20 31.38
C ALA A 117 2.12 -5.15 29.93
N LEU A 118 1.53 -4.03 29.49
CA LEU A 118 1.08 -3.81 28.12
C LEU A 118 2.22 -3.45 27.16
N CYS A 119 3.36 -2.97 27.65
CA CYS A 119 4.47 -2.54 26.81
C CYS A 119 5.00 -3.68 25.93
N THR A 120 5.10 -4.89 26.47
CA THR A 120 5.55 -6.08 25.73
C THR A 120 4.61 -6.44 24.58
N PRO A 121 3.30 -6.69 24.79
CA PRO A 121 2.38 -7.02 23.69
C PRO A 121 2.22 -5.86 22.69
N LEU A 122 2.27 -4.59 23.12
CA LEU A 122 2.26 -3.44 22.21
C LEU A 122 3.50 -3.38 21.33
N THR A 123 4.69 -3.62 21.90
CA THR A 123 5.95 -3.64 21.14
C THR A 123 5.92 -4.76 20.11
N ARG A 124 5.45 -5.95 20.50
CA ARG A 124 5.29 -7.10 19.61
C ARG A 124 4.34 -6.79 18.45
N LEU A 125 3.17 -6.24 18.75
CA LEU A 125 2.19 -5.80 17.74
C LEU A 125 2.80 -4.77 16.78
N GLY A 126 3.51 -3.77 17.31
CA GLY A 126 4.20 -2.76 16.51
C GLY A 126 5.25 -3.38 15.57
N GLN A 127 6.07 -4.31 16.06
CA GLN A 127 7.10 -5.00 15.25
C GLN A 127 6.50 -5.87 14.14
N GLU A 128 5.45 -6.62 14.45
CA GLU A 128 4.76 -7.46 13.47
C GLU A 128 4.11 -6.60 12.38
N LEU A 129 3.42 -5.52 12.77
CA LEU A 129 2.81 -4.58 11.84
C LEU A 129 3.83 -3.82 10.99
N ALA A 130 4.97 -3.43 11.57
CA ALA A 130 6.07 -2.80 10.84
C ALA A 130 6.68 -3.77 9.83
N THR A 131 6.87 -5.04 10.21
CA THR A 131 7.37 -6.09 9.30
C THR A 131 6.40 -6.35 8.16
N PHE A 132 5.10 -6.46 8.46
CA PHE A 132 4.05 -6.60 7.46
C PHE A 132 4.04 -5.43 6.47
N SER A 133 4.13 -4.20 6.97
CA SER A 133 4.16 -2.99 6.14
C SER A 133 5.42 -2.95 5.28
N HIS A 134 6.59 -3.21 5.86
CA HIS A 134 7.85 -3.14 5.13
C HIS A 134 7.98 -4.24 4.07
N ARG A 135 7.45 -5.44 4.33
CA ARG A 135 7.59 -6.60 3.43
C ARG A 135 6.38 -6.79 2.53
N ALA A 136 5.23 -7.11 3.11
CA ALA A 136 4.05 -7.54 2.34
C ALA A 136 3.40 -6.38 1.58
N VAL A 137 3.25 -5.21 2.22
CA VAL A 137 2.68 -4.03 1.56
C VAL A 137 3.63 -3.52 0.46
N SER A 138 4.94 -3.43 0.74
CA SER A 138 5.94 -3.01 -0.27
C SER A 138 6.01 -3.96 -1.47
N ASP A 139 5.99 -5.28 -1.27
CA ASP A 139 5.99 -6.25 -2.38
C ASP A 139 4.73 -6.13 -3.26
N THR A 140 3.58 -5.91 -2.62
CA THR A 140 2.31 -5.66 -3.34
C THR A 140 2.40 -4.35 -4.12
N LEU A 141 2.96 -3.28 -3.53
CA LEU A 141 3.17 -1.99 -4.19
C LEU A 141 4.08 -2.10 -5.42
N LEU A 142 5.15 -2.91 -5.37
CA LEU A 142 6.00 -3.16 -6.53
C LEU A 142 5.21 -3.80 -7.69
N THR A 143 4.30 -4.70 -7.37
CA THR A 143 3.44 -5.37 -8.36
C THR A 143 2.43 -4.38 -8.96
N ILE A 144 1.80 -3.57 -8.11
CA ILE A 144 0.90 -2.48 -8.52
C ILE A 144 1.64 -1.49 -9.44
N SER A 145 2.88 -1.13 -9.11
CA SER A 145 3.67 -0.20 -9.91
C SER A 145 3.96 -0.74 -11.31
N ARG A 146 4.26 -2.04 -11.42
CA ARG A 146 4.43 -2.72 -12.71
C ARG A 146 3.12 -2.79 -13.50
N MET A 147 2.02 -3.08 -12.81
CA MET A 147 0.68 -3.09 -13.39
C MET A 147 0.29 -1.71 -13.94
N GLU A 148 0.49 -0.62 -13.18
CA GLU A 148 0.20 0.75 -13.63
C GLU A 148 1.02 1.13 -14.88
N GLN A 149 2.28 0.68 -14.96
CA GLN A 149 3.08 0.86 -16.17
C GLN A 149 2.50 0.12 -17.36
N ALA A 150 2.08 -1.14 -17.18
CA ALA A 150 1.44 -1.93 -18.23
C ALA A 150 0.08 -1.33 -18.65
N ARG A 151 -0.68 -0.75 -17.72
CA ARG A 151 -1.92 -0.01 -18.00
C ARG A 151 -1.65 1.19 -18.92
N ILE A 152 -0.64 2.00 -18.58
CA ILE A 152 -0.24 3.17 -19.38
C ILE A 152 0.22 2.74 -20.77
N GLU A 153 1.00 1.66 -20.87
CA GLU A 153 1.47 1.12 -22.16
C GLU A 153 0.31 0.63 -23.02
N TYR A 154 -0.64 -0.12 -22.44
CA TYR A 154 -1.84 -0.58 -23.13
C TYR A 154 -2.71 0.58 -23.61
N ARG A 155 -3.01 1.56 -22.75
CA ARG A 155 -3.79 2.74 -23.12
C ARG A 155 -3.08 3.59 -24.18
N GLY A 156 -1.76 3.74 -24.08
CA GLY A 156 -0.96 4.39 -25.12
C GLY A 156 -1.06 3.68 -26.47
N ALA A 157 -1.02 2.34 -26.48
CA ALA A 157 -1.21 1.55 -27.69
C ALA A 157 -2.63 1.69 -28.27
N LEU A 158 -3.67 1.78 -27.44
CA LEU A 158 -5.03 2.05 -27.88
C LEU A 158 -5.17 3.44 -28.52
N LEU A 159 -4.55 4.47 -27.93
CA LEU A 159 -4.51 5.80 -28.53
C LEU A 159 -3.82 5.78 -29.89
N TRP A 160 -2.71 5.05 -30.01
CA TRP A 160 -2.02 4.88 -31.28
C TRP A 160 -2.88 4.16 -32.32
N MET A 161 -3.57 3.10 -31.90
CA MET A 161 -4.50 2.35 -32.76
C MET A 161 -5.62 3.24 -33.28
N LYS A 162 -6.19 4.08 -32.42
CA LYS A 162 -7.23 5.05 -32.78
C LYS A 162 -6.71 6.05 -33.82
N ASP A 163 -5.55 6.65 -33.59
CA ASP A 163 -4.90 7.61 -34.49
C ASP A 163 -4.64 7.02 -35.88
N VAL A 164 -4.03 5.82 -35.95
CA VAL A 164 -3.76 5.15 -37.23
C VAL A 164 -5.03 4.68 -37.92
N SER A 165 -6.10 4.35 -37.18
CA SER A 165 -7.38 3.95 -37.76
C SER A 165 -8.14 5.11 -38.43
N GLN A 166 -7.93 6.35 -37.98
CA GLN A 166 -8.59 7.53 -38.54
C GLN A 166 -8.01 7.93 -39.91
N GLU A 167 -6.76 7.60 -40.16
CA GLU A 167 -6.04 7.91 -41.41
C GLU A 167 -5.93 6.69 -42.34
N LEU A 168 -6.68 5.62 -42.07
CA LEU A 168 -6.53 4.34 -42.76
C LEU A 168 -7.27 4.30 -44.10
N ASP A 169 -6.52 4.22 -45.19
CA ASP A 169 -6.98 3.84 -46.52
C ASP A 169 -6.68 2.34 -46.78
N PRO A 170 -7.72 1.48 -46.89
CA PRO A 170 -7.56 0.04 -47.13
C PRO A 170 -6.82 -0.31 -48.43
N ASP A 171 -6.86 0.57 -49.42
CA ASP A 171 -6.21 0.35 -50.73
C ASP A 171 -4.70 0.67 -50.66
N THR A 172 -4.26 1.35 -49.60
CA THR A 172 -2.85 1.65 -49.36
C THR A 172 -2.19 0.55 -48.52
N CYS A 173 -1.53 -0.40 -49.20
CA CYS A 173 -0.86 -1.56 -48.58
C CYS A 173 0.05 -1.20 -47.37
N LYS A 174 0.81 -0.10 -47.46
CA LYS A 174 1.70 0.36 -46.37
C LYS A 174 0.96 0.79 -45.10
N GLN A 175 -0.22 1.41 -45.24
CA GLN A 175 -1.02 1.84 -44.10
C GLN A 175 -1.67 0.64 -43.41
N MET A 176 -2.15 -0.33 -44.19
CA MET A 176 -2.65 -1.61 -43.68
C MET A 176 -1.56 -2.38 -42.91
N GLU A 177 -0.32 -2.37 -43.39
CA GLU A 177 0.80 -2.99 -42.66
C GLU A 177 1.09 -2.28 -41.33
N LYS A 178 1.13 -0.94 -41.32
CA LYS A 178 1.26 -0.14 -40.09
C LYS A 178 0.13 -0.43 -39.10
N PHE A 179 -1.11 -0.48 -39.58
CA PHE A 179 -2.28 -0.80 -38.76
C PHE A 179 -2.17 -2.19 -38.12
N ARG A 180 -1.80 -3.22 -38.90
CA ARG A 180 -1.58 -4.58 -38.38
C ARG A 180 -0.46 -4.61 -37.32
N LYS A 181 0.62 -3.87 -37.52
CA LYS A 181 1.72 -3.75 -36.54
C LYS A 181 1.23 -3.12 -35.23
N VAL A 182 0.46 -2.04 -35.28
CA VAL A 182 -0.13 -1.40 -34.07
C VAL A 182 -1.16 -2.30 -33.40
N GLN A 183 -2.01 -2.99 -34.17
CA GLN A 183 -2.99 -3.95 -33.66
C GLN A 183 -2.30 -5.07 -32.87
N MET A 184 -1.16 -5.57 -33.36
CA MET A 184 -0.36 -6.57 -32.64
C MET A 184 0.19 -6.00 -31.32
N GLN A 185 0.66 -4.74 -31.30
CA GLN A 185 1.10 -4.09 -30.07
C GLN A 185 -0.02 -3.95 -29.04
N VAL A 186 -1.24 -3.59 -29.47
CA VAL A 186 -2.42 -3.54 -28.59
C VAL A 186 -2.70 -4.91 -27.97
N LYS A 187 -2.69 -5.98 -28.78
CA LYS A 187 -2.90 -7.35 -28.28
C LYS A 187 -1.86 -7.75 -27.24
N ASN A 188 -0.58 -7.48 -27.52
CA ASN A 188 0.52 -7.85 -26.62
C ASN A 188 0.49 -7.07 -25.31
N THR A 189 0.31 -5.75 -25.37
CA THR A 189 0.23 -4.89 -24.18
C THR A 189 -1.02 -5.19 -23.36
N LYS A 190 -2.16 -5.50 -24.00
CA LYS A 190 -3.37 -5.96 -23.30
C LYS A 190 -3.13 -7.25 -22.53
N ALA A 191 -2.53 -8.26 -23.17
CA ALA A 191 -2.25 -9.54 -22.51
C ALA A 191 -1.33 -9.36 -21.28
N GLN A 192 -0.32 -8.50 -21.39
CA GLN A 192 0.55 -8.17 -20.26
C GLN A 192 -0.20 -7.42 -19.15
N PHE A 193 -1.05 -6.45 -19.50
CA PHE A 193 -1.87 -5.70 -18.55
C PHE A 193 -2.87 -6.61 -17.83
N ASP A 194 -3.61 -7.45 -18.56
CA ASP A 194 -4.59 -8.39 -18.00
C ASP A 194 -3.93 -9.36 -17.01
N LYS A 195 -2.73 -9.87 -17.34
CA LYS A 195 -1.95 -10.72 -16.42
C LYS A 195 -1.61 -9.97 -15.13
N LEU A 196 -1.06 -8.77 -15.25
CA LEU A 196 -0.67 -7.96 -14.08
C LEU A 196 -1.88 -7.49 -13.26
N LYS A 197 -3.03 -7.24 -13.91
CA LYS A 197 -4.31 -6.98 -13.24
C LYS A 197 -4.68 -8.15 -12.32
N MET A 198 -4.62 -9.38 -12.84
CA MET A 198 -4.90 -10.58 -12.04
C MET A 198 -3.91 -10.76 -10.89
N ASP A 199 -2.61 -10.58 -11.16
CA ASP A 199 -1.56 -10.66 -10.13
C ASP A 199 -1.80 -9.64 -8.99
N VAL A 200 -2.19 -8.42 -9.32
CA VAL A 200 -2.53 -7.38 -8.34
C VAL A 200 -3.75 -7.80 -7.52
N CYS A 201 -4.86 -8.21 -8.16
CA CYS A 201 -6.07 -8.61 -7.45
C CYS A 201 -5.78 -9.71 -6.42
N GLN A 202 -5.07 -10.77 -6.84
CA GLN A 202 -4.72 -11.88 -5.97
C GLN A 202 -3.80 -11.46 -4.82
N LYS A 203 -2.78 -10.62 -5.09
CA LYS A 203 -1.88 -10.13 -4.05
C LYS A 203 -2.60 -9.25 -3.03
N VAL A 204 -3.52 -8.39 -3.46
CA VAL A 204 -4.30 -7.54 -2.55
C VAL A 204 -5.21 -8.37 -1.66
N ASP A 205 -5.84 -9.42 -2.20
CA ASP A 205 -6.68 -10.33 -1.42
C ASP A 205 -5.86 -11.10 -0.37
N LEU A 206 -4.70 -11.64 -0.77
CA LEU A 206 -3.76 -12.27 0.16
C LEU A 206 -3.22 -11.30 1.20
N LEU A 207 -2.95 -10.05 0.82
CA LEU A 207 -2.49 -9.01 1.73
C LEU A 207 -3.56 -8.70 2.78
N GLY A 208 -4.83 -8.59 2.37
CA GLY A 208 -5.97 -8.41 3.27
C GLY A 208 -6.10 -9.57 4.27
N ALA A 209 -6.06 -10.81 3.79
CA ALA A 209 -6.13 -12.00 4.65
C ALA A 209 -4.95 -12.08 5.62
N SER A 210 -3.73 -11.84 5.14
CA SER A 210 -2.51 -11.83 5.96
C SER A 210 -2.57 -10.77 7.07
N ARG A 211 -3.06 -9.55 6.75
CA ARG A 211 -3.29 -8.51 7.74
C ARG A 211 -4.28 -8.95 8.81
N CYS A 212 -5.42 -9.50 8.41
CA CYS A 212 -6.44 -9.97 9.35
C CYS A 212 -5.88 -11.04 10.27
N ASN A 213 -5.16 -12.03 9.74
CA ASN A 213 -4.56 -13.10 10.55
C ASN A 213 -3.55 -12.54 11.55
N MET A 214 -2.62 -11.69 11.11
CA MET A 214 -1.64 -11.04 11.99
C MET A 214 -2.35 -10.28 13.11
N LEU A 215 -3.24 -9.35 12.78
CA LEU A 215 -3.93 -8.54 13.77
C LEU A 215 -4.77 -9.38 14.75
N SER A 216 -5.44 -10.42 14.27
CA SER A 216 -6.26 -11.30 15.11
C SER A 216 -5.42 -11.98 16.20
N HIS A 217 -4.22 -12.44 15.86
CA HIS A 217 -3.31 -13.06 16.82
C HIS A 217 -2.68 -12.04 17.77
N SER A 218 -2.11 -10.96 17.24
CA SER A 218 -1.38 -9.98 18.07
C SER A 218 -2.33 -9.22 19.01
N LEU A 219 -3.54 -8.87 18.56
CA LEU A 219 -4.52 -8.16 19.39
C LEU A 219 -5.14 -9.05 20.46
N ALA A 220 -5.30 -10.35 20.22
CA ALA A 220 -5.78 -11.27 21.25
C ALA A 220 -4.83 -11.33 22.46
N VAL A 221 -3.51 -11.36 22.20
CA VAL A 221 -2.50 -11.32 23.27
C VAL A 221 -2.53 -9.98 24.01
N TYR A 222 -2.63 -8.87 23.28
CA TYR A 222 -2.79 -7.54 23.89
C TYR A 222 -4.02 -7.44 24.78
N GLN A 223 -5.18 -7.93 24.31
CA GLN A 223 -6.43 -7.92 25.07
C GLN A 223 -6.33 -8.74 26.35
N LEU A 224 -5.72 -9.92 26.31
CA LEU A 224 -5.52 -10.76 27.48
C LEU A 224 -4.69 -10.03 28.56
N CYS A 225 -3.60 -9.38 28.17
CA CYS A 225 -2.77 -8.58 29.09
C CYS A 225 -3.52 -7.35 29.64
N LEU A 226 -4.38 -6.73 28.82
CA LEU A 226 -5.22 -5.61 29.26
C LEU A 226 -6.22 -6.03 30.33
N PHE A 227 -6.91 -7.15 30.14
CA PHE A 227 -7.84 -7.67 31.15
C PHE A 227 -7.13 -8.02 32.45
N SER A 228 -5.94 -8.65 32.39
CA SER A 228 -5.18 -8.95 33.60
C SER A 228 -4.74 -7.68 34.34
N ALA A 229 -4.33 -6.63 33.61
CA ALA A 229 -3.93 -5.36 34.22
C ALA A 229 -5.11 -4.67 34.92
N ILE A 230 -6.30 -4.66 34.30
CA ILE A 230 -7.51 -4.07 34.87
C ILE A 230 -7.98 -4.84 36.10
N ILE A 231 -7.99 -6.18 36.05
CA ILE A 231 -8.42 -7.00 37.20
C ILE A 231 -7.50 -6.78 38.39
N LEU A 232 -6.17 -6.74 38.18
CA LEU A 232 -5.23 -6.40 39.26
C LEU A 232 -5.49 -4.99 39.83
N GLN A 233 -5.94 -4.05 39.01
CA GLN A 233 -6.25 -2.69 39.46
C GLN A 233 -7.53 -2.60 40.29
N CYS A 234 -8.52 -3.46 40.04
CA CYS A 234 -9.78 -3.48 40.81
C CYS A 234 -9.69 -4.30 42.11
N CYS A 235 -8.70 -5.19 42.25
CA CYS A 235 -8.53 -6.04 43.43
C CYS A 235 -7.56 -5.46 44.48
N CYS A 236 -6.89 -4.34 44.20
CA CYS A 236 -5.99 -3.62 45.12
C CYS A 236 -6.58 -2.26 45.50
#